data_AF-A0A3A8HRF4-F1
#
_entry.id   AF-A0A3A8HRF4-F1
#
_cell.length_a   1.000
_cell.length_b   1.000
_cell.length_c   1.000
_cell.angle_alpha   90.00
_cell.angle_beta   90.00
_cell.angle_gamma   90.00
#
_symmetry.space_group_name_H-M   'P 1'
#
loop_
_entity.id
_entity.type
_entity.pdbx_description
1 polymer ?
#
loop_
_entity_poly.entity_id
_entity_poly.type
_entity_poly.pdbx_seq_one_letter_code
_entity_poly.pdbx_strand_id
1 'polypeptide(L)'
;MAHRKSNETIIVPEGFVHDYASIPRGFWSIGLSPHDRYSRAAIIHDYLYWTQGCTREQADALLMIAMQEEGVSPVKRWAVYGGVVVGGSKAWKNNKSERTSGLTRYVPTEYRDLQSFESWANLRVKLKAAGIIETPEQGTPSYCKLGDSIDVPSAYE
;
A
#
# COMPACT_ATOMS: atom_id res chain seq x y z
N MET A 1 7.92 15.71 5.56
CA MET A 1 9.35 16.02 5.37
C MET A 1 9.77 15.34 4.08
N ALA A 2 10.23 16.10 3.08
CA ALA A 2 10.54 15.59 1.75
C ALA A 2 12.05 15.37 1.61
N HIS A 3 12.52 14.13 1.69
CA HIS A 3 13.83 13.75 1.17
C HIS A 3 13.60 13.21 -0.24
N ARG A 4 13.65 14.11 -1.22
CA ARG A 4 13.32 13.88 -2.62
C ARG A 4 14.59 13.45 -3.36
N LYS A 5 14.92 12.15 -3.34
CA LYS A 5 15.95 11.62 -4.24
C LYS A 5 15.37 11.13 -5.57
N SER A 6 14.07 10.83 -5.61
CA SER A 6 13.30 10.72 -6.86
C SER A 6 12.38 11.93 -7.02
N ASN A 7 12.22 12.46 -8.24
CA ASN A 7 11.25 13.55 -8.51
C ASN A 7 9.80 13.04 -8.59
N GLU A 8 9.60 11.73 -8.59
CA GLU A 8 8.30 11.08 -8.60
C GLU A 8 7.58 11.25 -7.27
N THR A 9 6.25 11.19 -7.28
CA THR A 9 5.43 11.29 -6.08
C THR A 9 4.27 10.32 -6.19
N ILE A 10 4.13 9.45 -5.21
CA ILE A 10 2.98 8.55 -5.09
C ILE A 10 1.99 9.22 -4.14
N ILE A 11 0.78 9.49 -4.63
CA ILE A 11 -0.29 10.11 -3.85
C ILE A 11 -1.30 9.03 -3.51
N VAL A 12 -1.48 8.78 -2.21
CA VAL A 12 -2.55 7.91 -1.71
C VAL A 12 -3.77 8.80 -1.39
N PRO A 13 -4.93 8.58 -2.04
CA PRO A 13 -6.11 9.39 -1.81
C PRO A 13 -6.60 9.33 -0.37
N GLU A 14 -7.10 10.46 0.12
CA GLU A 14 -7.72 10.51 1.45
C GLU A 14 -8.93 9.56 1.52
N GLY A 15 -9.07 8.85 2.63
CA GLY A 15 -10.12 7.84 2.82
C GLY A 15 -9.74 6.46 2.27
N PHE A 16 -8.53 6.27 1.73
CA PHE A 16 -8.00 4.94 1.45
C PHE A 16 -7.84 4.15 2.76
N VAL A 17 -8.50 3.00 2.83
CA VAL A 17 -8.47 2.07 3.96
C VAL A 17 -7.34 1.08 3.74
N HIS A 18 -6.22 1.36 4.40
CA HIS A 18 -5.08 0.47 4.51
C HIS A 18 -5.19 -0.39 5.77
N ASP A 19 -4.69 -1.61 5.71
CA ASP A 19 -4.55 -2.48 6.89
C ASP A 19 -3.17 -2.35 7.54
N TYR A 20 -2.35 -1.42 7.03
CA TYR A 20 -0.91 -1.36 7.21
C TYR A 20 -0.28 -2.66 6.68
N ALA A 21 1.03 -2.83 6.87
CA ALA A 21 1.58 -4.16 6.75
C ALA A 21 0.89 -5.00 7.83
N SER A 22 0.02 -5.93 7.41
CA SER A 22 -0.51 -7.01 8.23
C SER A 22 0.65 -7.91 8.66
N ILE A 23 1.55 -7.36 9.49
CA ILE A 23 2.80 -7.96 9.92
C ILE A 23 2.44 -9.09 10.87
N PRO A 24 2.76 -10.35 10.54
CA PRO A 24 2.55 -11.46 11.45
C PRO A 24 3.19 -11.15 12.80
N ARG A 25 2.48 -11.38 13.91
CA ARG A 25 2.93 -10.98 15.27
C ARG A 25 4.36 -11.41 15.62
N GLY A 26 4.87 -12.49 15.02
CA GLY A 26 6.26 -12.94 15.19
C GLY A 26 7.30 -11.88 14.81
N PHE A 27 7.00 -11.01 13.84
CA PHE A 27 7.87 -9.93 13.40
C PHE A 27 7.78 -8.67 14.30
N TRP A 28 6.87 -8.63 15.27
CA TRP A 28 6.85 -7.54 16.26
C TRP A 28 8.08 -7.60 17.18
N SER A 29 8.65 -8.80 17.37
CA SER A 29 9.87 -9.04 18.16
C SER A 29 11.12 -8.33 17.60
N ILE A 30 11.13 -7.99 16.30
CA ILE A 30 12.20 -7.20 15.67
C ILE A 30 11.88 -5.70 15.59
N GLY A 31 10.83 -5.25 16.31
CA GLY A 31 10.47 -3.85 16.45
C GLY A 31 9.62 -3.29 15.30
N LEU A 32 8.97 -4.13 14.50
CA LEU A 32 8.01 -3.72 13.48
C LEU A 32 6.62 -3.50 14.11
N SER A 33 6.44 -2.32 14.70
CA SER A 33 5.16 -1.85 15.25
C SER A 33 4.38 -1.03 14.20
N PRO A 34 3.04 -1.04 14.19
CA PRO A 34 2.23 -0.20 13.31
C PRO A 34 2.57 1.31 13.35
N HIS A 35 3.21 1.78 14.43
CA HIS A 35 3.62 3.17 14.62
C HIS A 35 5.09 3.45 14.24
N ASP A 36 5.81 2.47 13.70
CA ASP A 36 7.21 2.62 13.32
C ASP A 36 7.35 3.35 11.97
N ARG A 37 8.58 3.74 11.62
CA ARG A 37 8.92 4.55 10.43
C ARG A 37 8.49 3.93 9.10
N TYR A 38 8.25 2.63 9.05
CA TYR A 38 7.79 1.94 7.84
C TYR A 38 6.30 2.15 7.53
N SER A 39 5.51 2.71 8.46
CA SER A 39 4.06 2.84 8.32
C SER A 39 3.63 3.57 7.04
N ARG A 40 4.34 4.65 6.64
CA ARG A 40 4.10 5.34 5.36
C ARG A 40 4.40 4.46 4.14
N ALA A 41 5.50 3.72 4.18
CA ALA A 41 5.87 2.79 3.11
C ALA A 41 4.84 1.66 2.97
N ALA A 42 4.28 1.17 4.10
CA ALA A 42 3.21 0.19 4.09
C ALA A 42 1.90 0.73 3.49
N ILE A 43 1.51 1.97 3.78
CA ILE A 43 0.32 2.58 3.19
C ILE A 43 0.46 2.68 1.65
N ILE A 44 1.64 3.09 1.17
CA ILE A 44 1.95 3.13 -0.26
C ILE A 44 1.85 1.72 -0.87
N HIS A 45 2.42 0.70 -0.20
CA HIS A 45 2.36 -0.68 -0.66
C HIS A 45 0.92 -1.20 -0.76
N ASP A 46 0.11 -0.98 0.27
CA ASP A 46 -1.32 -1.38 0.29
C ASP A 46 -2.09 -0.72 -0.86
N TYR A 47 -1.82 0.57 -1.13
CA TYR A 47 -2.40 1.31 -2.25
C TYR A 47 -2.01 0.67 -3.60
N LEU A 48 -0.73 0.42 -3.83
CA LEU A 48 -0.23 -0.19 -5.07
C LEU A 48 -0.74 -1.62 -5.25
N TYR A 49 -0.85 -2.39 -4.17
CA TYR A 49 -1.42 -3.73 -4.15
C TYR A 49 -2.91 -3.76 -4.47
N TRP A 50 -3.61 -2.67 -4.17
CA TRP A 50 -5.03 -2.56 -4.43
C TRP A 50 -5.32 -2.04 -5.85
N THR A 51 -4.68 -0.94 -6.26
CA THR A 51 -4.89 -0.34 -7.59
C THR A 51 -4.29 -1.18 -8.70
N GLN A 52 -3.16 -1.85 -8.42
CA GLN A 52 -2.41 -2.70 -9.34
C GLN A 52 -2.08 -2.00 -10.67
N GLY A 53 -1.74 -0.71 -10.62
CA GLY A 53 -1.19 0.02 -11.77
C GLY A 53 0.24 -0.42 -12.12
N CYS A 54 1.02 -0.80 -11.10
CA CYS A 54 2.32 -1.45 -11.25
C CYS A 54 2.18 -2.98 -11.21
N THR A 55 3.25 -3.71 -11.57
CA THR A 55 3.34 -5.13 -11.24
C THR A 55 3.49 -5.33 -9.74
N ARG A 56 3.25 -6.57 -9.28
CA ARG A 56 3.45 -6.92 -7.86
C ARG A 56 4.90 -6.73 -7.45
N GLU A 57 5.81 -7.15 -8.31
CA GLU A 57 7.25 -7.07 -8.10
C GLU A 57 7.70 -5.60 -7.99
N GLN A 58 7.17 -4.72 -8.86
CA GLN A 58 7.41 -3.28 -8.76
C GLN A 58 6.85 -2.68 -7.48
N ALA A 59 5.64 -3.09 -7.06
CA ALA A 59 5.06 -2.63 -5.79
C ALA A 59 5.89 -3.08 -4.57
N ASP A 60 6.36 -4.32 -4.55
CA ASP A 60 7.24 -4.86 -3.51
C ASP A 60 8.59 -4.11 -3.49
N ALA A 61 9.16 -3.78 -4.65
CA ALA A 61 10.39 -3.00 -4.76
C ALA A 61 10.21 -1.55 -4.30
N LEU A 62 9.10 -0.91 -4.67
CA LEU A 62 8.74 0.44 -4.20
C LEU A 62 8.56 0.49 -2.68
N LEU A 63 8.07 -0.58 -2.04
CA LEU A 63 8.06 -0.71 -0.58
C LEU A 63 9.47 -0.69 0.00
N MET A 64 10.43 -1.40 -0.59
CA MET A 64 11.84 -1.37 -0.17
C MET A 64 12.44 0.04 -0.30
N ILE A 65 12.26 0.68 -1.46
CA ILE A 65 12.74 2.04 -1.74
C ILE A 65 12.16 3.03 -0.71
N ALA A 66 10.84 3.00 -0.48
CA ALA A 66 10.19 3.87 0.49
C ALA A 66 10.71 3.62 1.92
N MET A 67 10.93 2.36 2.32
CA MET A 67 11.55 2.04 3.62
C MET A 67 13.00 2.56 3.72
N GLN A 68 13.77 2.56 2.64
CA GLN A 68 15.11 3.13 2.59
C GLN A 68 15.09 4.64 2.78
N GLU A 69 14.19 5.34 2.08
CA GLU A 69 14.03 6.80 2.19
C GLU A 69 13.55 7.23 3.59
N GLU A 70 12.73 6.40 4.24
CA GLU A 70 12.27 6.60 5.62
C GLU A 70 13.32 6.25 6.69
N GLY A 71 14.49 5.76 6.28
CA GLY A 71 15.58 5.39 7.18
C GLY A 71 15.25 4.18 8.06
N VAL A 72 14.41 3.25 7.58
CA VAL A 72 14.15 1.98 8.24
C VAL A 72 15.45 1.15 8.24
N SER A 73 15.78 0.54 9.38
CA SER A 73 17.03 -0.21 9.52
C SER A 73 17.13 -1.35 8.49
N PRO A 74 18.34 -1.69 8.00
CA PRO A 74 18.52 -2.72 6.96
C PRO A 74 17.88 -4.06 7.31
N VAL A 75 18.02 -4.51 8.57
CA VAL A 75 17.44 -5.78 9.04
C VAL A 75 15.91 -5.77 8.90
N LYS A 76 15.26 -4.70 9.37
CA LYS A 76 13.80 -4.57 9.33
C LYS A 76 13.27 -4.54 7.90
N ARG A 77 13.85 -3.69 7.04
CA ARG A 77 13.37 -3.54 5.66
C ARG A 77 13.56 -4.82 4.83
N TRP A 78 14.65 -5.55 5.03
CA TRP A 78 14.85 -6.85 4.37
C TRP A 78 13.88 -7.93 4.86
N ALA A 79 13.58 -7.96 6.16
CA ALA A 79 12.57 -8.86 6.70
C ALA A 79 11.18 -8.58 6.11
N VAL A 80 10.78 -7.31 6.04
CA VAL A 80 9.50 -6.88 5.45
C VAL A 80 9.45 -7.21 3.95
N TYR A 81 10.48 -6.81 3.19
CA TYR A 81 10.56 -7.06 1.75
C TYR A 81 10.52 -8.56 1.42
N GLY A 82 11.32 -9.38 2.12
CA GLY A 82 11.29 -10.83 1.94
C GLY A 82 9.92 -11.43 2.25
N GLY A 83 9.22 -10.92 3.27
CA GLY A 83 7.87 -11.33 3.63
C GLY A 83 6.86 -11.09 2.51
N VAL A 84 6.86 -9.90 1.89
CA VAL A 84 5.91 -9.58 0.80
C VAL A 84 6.26 -10.30 -0.49
N VAL A 85 7.54 -10.50 -0.80
CA VAL A 85 7.97 -11.23 -2.00
C VAL A 85 7.49 -12.69 -1.93
N VAL A 86 7.64 -13.34 -0.78
CA VAL A 86 7.26 -14.76 -0.57
C VAL A 86 5.76 -14.93 -0.36
N GLY A 87 5.11 -14.02 0.40
CA GLY A 87 3.72 -14.18 0.85
C GLY A 87 2.67 -13.32 0.16
N GLY A 88 3.07 -12.29 -0.57
CA GLY A 88 2.17 -11.25 -1.11
C GLY A 88 1.23 -11.72 -2.22
N SER A 89 1.56 -12.83 -2.90
CA SER A 89 0.78 -13.35 -4.04
C SER A 89 -0.69 -13.61 -3.73
N LYS A 90 -1.02 -14.07 -2.52
CA LYS A 90 -2.41 -14.30 -2.10
C LYS A 90 -3.17 -12.98 -1.93
N ALA A 91 -2.57 -12.02 -1.23
CA ALA A 91 -3.16 -10.69 -1.02
C ALA A 91 -3.38 -9.97 -2.36
N TRP A 92 -2.39 -10.01 -3.26
CA TRP A 92 -2.49 -9.45 -4.61
C TRP A 92 -3.69 -10.01 -5.39
N LYS A 93 -3.83 -11.33 -5.46
CA LYS A 93 -4.96 -11.98 -6.16
C LYS A 93 -6.31 -11.65 -5.51
N ASN A 94 -6.37 -11.62 -4.19
CA ASN A 94 -7.58 -11.28 -3.44
C ASN A 94 -8.01 -9.83 -3.72
N ASN A 95 -7.08 -8.87 -3.68
CA ASN A 95 -7.36 -7.46 -4.01
C ASN A 95 -7.94 -7.33 -5.43
N LYS A 96 -7.32 -7.98 -6.43
CA LYS A 96 -7.86 -8.01 -7.79
C LYS A 96 -9.29 -8.54 -7.83
N SER A 97 -9.55 -9.64 -7.13
CA SER A 97 -10.87 -10.28 -7.11
C SER A 97 -11.92 -9.39 -6.44
N GLU A 98 -11.59 -8.80 -5.30
CA GLU A 98 -12.50 -7.91 -4.57
C GLU A 98 -12.81 -6.65 -5.38
N ARG A 99 -11.80 -6.01 -5.97
CA ARG A 99 -11.99 -4.83 -6.82
C ARG A 99 -12.83 -5.13 -8.06
N THR A 100 -12.55 -6.27 -8.72
CA THR A 100 -13.36 -6.73 -9.88
C THR A 100 -14.80 -7.04 -9.48
N SER A 101 -15.03 -7.44 -8.23
CA SER A 101 -16.39 -7.64 -7.69
C SER A 101 -17.10 -6.32 -7.32
N GLY A 102 -16.46 -5.16 -7.51
CA GLY A 102 -17.02 -3.84 -7.23
C GLY A 102 -16.91 -3.41 -5.78
N LEU A 103 -16.10 -4.08 -4.95
CA LEU A 103 -15.78 -3.59 -3.62
C LEU A 103 -14.72 -2.48 -3.71
N THR A 104 -14.82 -1.49 -2.82
CA THR A 104 -13.85 -0.39 -2.73
C THR A 104 -13.02 -0.48 -1.44
N ARG A 105 -11.81 0.10 -1.46
CA ARG A 105 -11.02 0.45 -0.27
C ARG A 105 -11.04 1.96 0.01
N TYR A 106 -11.86 2.77 -0.66
CA TYR A 106 -12.02 4.19 -0.34
C TYR A 106 -13.34 4.44 0.39
N VAL A 107 -13.25 5.27 1.43
CA VAL A 107 -14.41 5.76 2.17
C VAL A 107 -14.55 7.27 1.89
N PRO A 108 -15.56 7.69 1.12
CA PRO A 108 -15.86 9.10 0.91
C PRO A 108 -16.17 9.80 2.23
N THR A 109 -15.93 11.12 2.31
CA THR A 109 -16.04 11.90 3.55
C THR A 109 -17.40 11.75 4.23
N GLU A 110 -18.48 11.67 3.46
CA GLU A 110 -19.85 11.48 3.93
C GLU A 110 -20.10 10.11 4.60
N TYR A 111 -19.21 9.14 4.41
CA TYR A 111 -19.24 7.81 5.06
C TYR A 111 -18.16 7.65 6.15
N ARG A 112 -17.44 8.72 6.52
CA ARG A 112 -16.37 8.70 7.53
C ARG A 112 -16.85 8.98 8.96
N ASP A 113 -18.12 9.30 9.17
CA ASP A 113 -18.70 9.42 10.52
C ASP A 113 -18.89 8.03 11.15
N LEU A 114 -17.81 7.51 11.73
CA LEU A 114 -17.72 6.16 12.31
C LEU A 114 -18.37 6.08 13.70
N GLN A 115 -19.58 6.63 13.87
CA GLN A 115 -20.37 6.44 15.10
C GLN A 115 -20.93 5.00 15.24
N SER A 116 -20.79 4.16 14.22
CA SER A 116 -21.30 2.79 14.21
C SER A 116 -20.21 1.75 14.52
N PHE A 117 -20.56 0.72 15.29
CA PHE A 117 -19.82 -0.54 15.43
C PHE A 117 -19.82 -1.37 14.12
N GLU A 118 -19.77 -0.70 12.97
CA GLU A 118 -19.84 -1.33 11.66
C GLU A 118 -18.50 -1.98 11.33
N SER A 119 -18.54 -3.26 10.96
CA SER A 119 -17.35 -3.94 10.47
C SER A 119 -16.96 -3.40 9.10
N TRP A 120 -15.66 -3.44 8.80
CA TRP A 120 -15.14 -3.06 7.48
C TRP A 120 -15.84 -3.83 6.34
N ALA A 121 -16.08 -5.13 6.53
CA ALA A 121 -16.77 -5.96 5.54
C ALA A 121 -18.18 -5.44 5.24
N ASN A 122 -18.95 -5.05 6.26
CA ASN A 122 -20.30 -4.53 6.10
C ASN A 122 -20.29 -3.15 5.44
N LEU A 123 -19.36 -2.27 5.83
CA LEU A 123 -19.22 -0.94 5.23
C LEU A 123 -18.99 -1.03 3.73
N ARG A 124 -18.10 -1.91 3.26
CA ARG A 124 -17.83 -2.06 1.80
C ARG A 124 -19.04 -2.53 1.02
N VAL A 125 -19.85 -3.41 1.59
CA VAL A 125 -21.11 -3.85 0.96
C VAL A 125 -22.07 -2.67 0.84
N LYS A 126 -22.16 -1.81 1.85
CA LYS A 126 -22.98 -0.59 1.81
C LYS A 126 -22.47 0.41 0.77
N LEU A 127 -21.16 0.66 0.73
CA LEU A 127 -20.54 1.55 -0.26
C LEU A 127 -20.83 1.07 -1.69
N LYS A 128 -20.63 -0.22 -1.95
CA LYS A 128 -20.98 -0.84 -3.23
C LYS A 128 -22.47 -0.67 -3.56
N ALA A 129 -23.36 -0.91 -2.60
CA ALA A 129 -24.81 -0.76 -2.78
C ALA A 129 -25.23 0.70 -3.06
N ALA A 130 -24.49 1.66 -2.52
CA ALA A 130 -24.65 3.09 -2.79
C ALA A 130 -24.05 3.52 -4.16
N GLY A 131 -23.51 2.58 -4.94
CA GLY A 131 -22.88 2.88 -6.23
C GLY A 131 -21.47 3.48 -6.10
N ILE A 132 -20.90 3.50 -4.88
CA ILE A 132 -19.53 3.92 -4.65
C ILE A 132 -18.62 2.77 -5.05
N ILE A 133 -18.20 2.82 -6.31
CA ILE A 133 -17.20 1.92 -6.89
C ILE A 133 -15.98 2.73 -7.28
N GLU A 134 -14.83 2.08 -7.25
CA GLU A 134 -13.62 2.69 -7.77
C GLU A 134 -13.60 2.63 -9.28
N THR A 135 -13.22 3.75 -9.88
CA THR A 135 -12.78 3.74 -11.27
C THR A 135 -11.35 3.23 -11.29
N PRO A 136 -11.03 2.20 -12.10
CA PRO A 136 -9.64 1.77 -12.26
C PRO A 136 -8.79 2.97 -12.70
N GLU A 137 -7.66 3.18 -12.03
CA GLU A 137 -6.65 4.13 -12.49
C GLU A 137 -6.22 3.74 -13.92
N GLN A 138 -6.26 4.69 -14.85
CA GLN A 138 -6.03 4.42 -16.27
C GLN A 138 -4.53 4.48 -16.59
N GLY A 139 -4.00 3.36 -17.08
CA GLY A 139 -2.59 3.25 -17.50
C GLY A 139 -1.63 2.87 -16.37
N THR A 140 -0.38 2.61 -16.75
CA THR A 140 0.70 2.32 -15.80
C THR A 140 1.33 3.63 -15.33
N PRO A 141 1.31 3.94 -14.02
CA PRO A 141 1.94 5.15 -13.50
C PRO A 141 3.46 5.23 -13.78
N SER A 142 4.00 6.44 -13.96
CA SER A 142 5.43 6.67 -14.24
C SER A 142 6.34 6.11 -13.16
N TYR A 143 5.95 6.28 -11.90
CA TYR A 143 6.71 5.83 -10.74
C TYR A 143 6.91 4.30 -10.68
N CYS A 144 6.13 3.50 -11.43
CA CYS A 144 6.30 2.05 -11.45
C CYS A 144 7.69 1.64 -11.94
N LYS A 145 8.31 2.42 -12.82
CA LYS A 145 9.68 2.19 -13.32
C LYS A 145 10.74 2.23 -12.21
N LEU A 146 10.50 2.97 -11.13
CA LEU A 146 11.42 2.97 -9.99
C LEU A 146 11.48 1.59 -9.33
N GLY A 147 10.39 0.82 -9.41
CA GLY A 147 10.30 -0.55 -8.91
C GLY A 147 10.93 -1.62 -9.83
N ASP A 148 11.57 -1.23 -10.94
CA ASP A 148 12.36 -2.16 -11.75
C ASP A 148 13.68 -2.57 -11.04
N SER A 149 14.03 -1.86 -9.96
CA SER A 149 15.11 -2.19 -9.03
C SER A 149 14.70 -1.90 -7.58
N ILE A 150 15.55 -2.26 -6.61
CA ILE A 150 15.42 -1.85 -5.21
C ILE A 150 16.42 -0.74 -4.83
N ASP A 151 17.08 -0.15 -5.81
CA ASP A 151 18.03 0.93 -5.58
C ASP A 151 17.27 2.25 -5.46
N VAL A 152 17.62 3.06 -4.46
CA VAL A 152 17.05 4.40 -4.32
C VAL A 152 17.64 5.25 -5.46
N PRO A 153 16.81 5.79 -6.38
CA PRO A 153 17.29 6.59 -7.50
C PRO A 153 18.13 7.77 -7.00
N SER A 154 19.19 8.11 -7.71
CA SER A 154 19.97 9.32 -7.41
C SER A 154 19.17 10.56 -7.80
N ALA A 155 19.24 11.63 -6.99
CA ALA A 155 18.63 12.92 -7.31
C ALA A 155 19.31 13.67 -8.49
N TYR A 156 20.29 13.05 -9.14
CA TYR A 156 21.26 13.68 -10.04
C TYR A 156 21.51 12.91 -11.34
N GLU A 157 20.54 12.12 -11.82
CA GLU A 157 20.58 11.57 -13.20
C GLU A 157 19.63 12.34 -14.13
#